data_AF-A0A7X7UFF1-F1
#
_entry.id   AF-A0A7X7UFF1-F1
#
_cell.length_a   1.000
_cell.length_b   1.000
_cell.length_c   1.000
_cell.angle_alpha   90.00
_cell.angle_beta   90.00
_cell.angle_gamma   90.00
#
_symmetry.space_group_name_H-M   'P 1'
#
loop_
_entity.id
_entity.type
_entity.pdbx_description
1 polymer ?
#
loop_
_entity_poly.entity_id
_entity_poly.type
_entity_poly.pdbx_seq_one_letter_code
_entity_poly.pdbx_strand_id
1 'polypeptide(L)'
;MSTQSKLLVLLFLFCLFLFVAACDKGDDDDDSGGTADDDNDTGDDDTSPADDDDDDNDDNDTGDDDTGDDDTGDDDDDDDDDDNDDNDDNDDNDDNDTTPECDDNSDCLDTDVCNGDEYCDPDGVCQPGTPLECDDSDVCNGTETCDPTDGCQAGTPLTCDDNEYCNGVETCDPTDGCQAGTAPCDATWEYCDENSETCFTNGFTLVPSGSFTMGSPNSELGRFSNEAQHSVTLSNNIEMSAYETIQGDFATRMGWNPSYFGPNEVGADCGDNCPVEYMSWYDALAYANEYSADVGHDACYVLSNVVCRDGTNVGTDYLNCMNPTKRGITSATVALNGVTSVYDCVGYRLPTEAEWEYAVRAGSTTAFYNGGITNTLCSPLDTNLDAIGWYCGNAAATMTKGQKDPNDWDLYDMSGNVWEWNWDYYTASPAGGTDPEGAGSGTNHSVRGGSWYDLARYARSAARISIAPDSHSNNLGFRLVRTIP
;
A
#
# COMPACT_ATOMS: atom_id res chain seq x y z
N MET A 1 -40.81 47.65 -0.86
CA MET A 1 -40.82 46.49 0.05
C MET A 1 -41.53 46.89 1.33
N SER A 2 -42.65 46.24 1.63
CA SER A 2 -43.54 46.65 2.73
C SER A 2 -42.94 46.29 4.08
N THR A 3 -43.38 46.99 5.11
CA THR A 3 -42.97 46.83 6.52
C THR A 3 -43.18 45.42 7.07
N GLN A 4 -43.91 44.55 6.36
CA GLN A 4 -44.05 43.12 6.70
C GLN A 4 -42.84 42.26 6.35
N SER A 5 -42.05 42.61 5.33
CA SER A 5 -40.84 41.84 4.99
C SER A 5 -39.69 42.03 5.98
N LYS A 6 -39.69 43.12 6.76
CA LYS A 6 -38.67 43.37 7.79
C LYS A 6 -38.95 42.64 9.11
N LEU A 7 -40.22 42.31 9.39
CA LEU A 7 -40.61 41.61 10.62
C LEU A 7 -40.39 40.09 10.50
N LEU A 8 -40.49 39.53 9.28
CA LEU A 8 -40.24 38.11 9.02
C LEU A 8 -38.75 37.74 9.07
N VAL A 9 -37.87 38.66 8.63
CA VAL A 9 -36.40 38.49 8.72
C VAL A 9 -35.93 38.60 10.18
N LEU A 10 -36.58 39.44 11.00
CA LEU A 10 -36.22 39.60 12.41
C LEU A 10 -36.69 38.41 13.27
N LEU A 11 -37.79 37.73 12.91
CA LEU A 11 -38.24 36.51 13.58
C LEU A 11 -37.34 35.30 13.25
N PHE A 12 -36.79 35.24 12.03
CA PHE A 12 -35.86 34.18 11.63
C PHE A 12 -34.51 34.28 12.36
N LEU A 13 -33.99 35.50 12.56
CA LEU A 13 -32.76 35.74 13.33
C LEU A 13 -32.93 35.43 14.83
N PHE A 14 -34.15 35.54 15.39
CA PHE A 14 -34.40 35.25 16.81
C PHE A 14 -34.58 33.74 17.09
N CYS A 15 -35.01 32.96 16.10
CA CYS A 15 -35.12 31.50 16.21
C CYS A 15 -33.75 30.81 16.10
N LEU A 16 -32.80 31.41 15.37
CA LEU A 16 -31.43 30.91 15.24
C LEU A 16 -30.61 31.11 16.53
N PHE A 17 -30.89 32.17 17.30
CA PHE A 17 -30.20 32.44 18.57
C PHE A 17 -30.66 31.54 19.74
N LEU A 18 -31.83 30.92 19.66
CA LEU A 18 -32.33 30.02 20.72
C LEU A 18 -31.85 28.58 20.58
N PHE A 19 -31.31 28.17 19.42
CA PHE A 19 -30.74 26.83 19.23
C PHE A 19 -29.26 26.74 19.65
N VAL A 20 -28.53 27.87 19.66
CA VAL A 20 -27.11 27.94 20.06
C VAL A 20 -26.91 27.75 21.58
N ALA A 21 -27.97 27.86 22.39
CA ALA A 21 -27.88 27.77 23.86
C ALA A 21 -28.17 26.37 24.45
N ALA A 22 -28.47 25.36 23.63
CA ALA A 22 -28.92 24.04 24.10
C ALA A 22 -27.93 22.89 23.91
N CYS A 23 -26.68 23.17 23.51
CA CYS A 23 -25.68 22.11 23.26
C CYS A 23 -24.32 22.37 23.96
N ASP A 24 -24.32 23.08 25.08
CA ASP A 24 -23.09 23.44 25.82
C ASP A 24 -23.24 23.27 27.35
N LYS A 25 -23.98 22.25 27.81
CA LYS A 25 -23.99 21.83 29.23
C LYS A 25 -24.26 20.33 29.40
N GLY A 26 -23.35 19.67 30.10
CA GLY A 26 -23.29 18.23 30.41
C GLY A 26 -21.99 17.72 29.79
N ASP A 27 -20.87 17.66 30.50
CA ASP A 27 -20.70 16.91 31.75
C ASP A 27 -19.68 17.59 32.68
N ASP A 28 -20.15 17.99 33.85
CA ASP A 28 -19.35 18.24 35.05
C ASP A 28 -20.29 17.90 36.23
N ASP A 29 -20.20 16.69 36.77
CA ASP A 29 -20.68 16.41 38.11
C ASP A 29 -19.66 15.52 38.83
N ASP A 30 -19.08 16.12 39.87
CA ASP A 30 -18.33 15.51 40.95
C ASP A 30 -19.10 14.32 41.56
N ASP A 31 -18.42 13.21 41.82
CA ASP A 31 -18.80 12.37 42.96
C ASP A 31 -17.59 12.12 43.85
N SER A 32 -17.59 12.83 44.97
CA SER A 32 -16.68 12.63 46.09
C SER A 32 -17.51 12.25 47.31
N GLY A 33 -17.22 11.07 47.87
CA GLY A 33 -17.55 10.75 49.25
C GLY A 33 -18.01 9.32 49.48
N GLY A 34 -17.29 8.62 50.37
CA GLY A 34 -17.91 7.56 51.18
C GLY A 34 -17.05 6.33 51.43
N THR A 35 -16.24 6.43 52.48
CA THR A 35 -15.50 5.37 53.19
C THR A 35 -16.38 4.26 53.81
N ALA A 36 -15.70 3.17 54.22
CA ALA A 36 -16.09 2.11 55.18
C ALA A 36 -16.91 0.94 54.58
N ASP A 37 -16.69 -0.35 54.85
CA ASP A 37 -15.83 -1.09 55.80
C ASP A 37 -15.84 -2.59 55.38
N ASP A 38 -15.00 -3.39 56.05
CA ASP A 38 -15.05 -4.85 56.28
C ASP A 38 -14.19 -5.79 55.39
N ASP A 39 -12.94 -6.00 55.88
CA ASP A 39 -12.39 -7.27 56.35
C ASP A 39 -12.84 -8.58 55.66
N ASN A 40 -11.88 -9.32 55.08
CA ASN A 40 -11.39 -10.56 55.72
C ASN A 40 -10.10 -11.09 55.07
N ASP A 41 -9.05 -11.02 55.87
CA ASP A 41 -7.86 -11.86 56.02
C ASP A 41 -7.94 -13.30 55.46
N THR A 42 -6.88 -13.75 54.75
CA THR A 42 -5.95 -14.80 55.21
C THR A 42 -4.98 -15.26 54.11
N GLY A 43 -3.68 -15.18 54.42
CA GLY A 43 -2.73 -16.24 54.07
C GLY A 43 -1.46 -15.83 53.31
N ASP A 44 -0.42 -15.47 54.10
CA ASP A 44 1.01 -15.84 54.02
C ASP A 44 1.76 -15.69 52.66
N ASP A 45 2.98 -15.14 52.56
CA ASP A 45 4.03 -14.90 53.55
C ASP A 45 5.00 -13.82 53.01
N ASP A 46 5.45 -12.98 53.95
CA ASP A 46 6.63 -12.11 54.00
C ASP A 46 7.93 -12.84 53.53
N THR A 47 9.04 -12.25 53.05
CA THR A 47 9.74 -10.99 53.37
C THR A 47 10.90 -10.76 52.37
N SER A 48 11.18 -9.50 52.01
CA SER A 48 12.51 -8.98 51.58
C SER A 48 13.40 -8.69 52.82
N PRO A 49 14.56 -7.99 52.79
CA PRO A 49 15.59 -7.68 51.75
C PRO A 49 17.06 -7.85 52.29
N ALA A 50 18.02 -7.34 51.50
CA ALA A 50 19.30 -6.69 51.91
C ALA A 50 20.50 -7.59 52.27
N ASP A 51 21.77 -7.25 51.98
CA ASP A 51 22.48 -6.20 51.23
C ASP A 51 23.99 -6.58 51.26
N ASP A 52 24.79 -5.99 50.35
CA ASP A 52 26.24 -5.66 50.44
C ASP A 52 27.30 -6.81 50.37
N ASP A 53 28.46 -6.72 49.68
CA ASP A 53 29.18 -5.63 49.00
C ASP A 53 30.43 -6.20 48.23
N ASP A 54 30.94 -5.38 47.29
CA ASP A 54 32.36 -5.22 46.82
C ASP A 54 33.05 -6.32 45.96
N ASP A 55 33.87 -6.06 44.93
CA ASP A 55 34.23 -4.88 44.10
C ASP A 55 35.20 -5.38 42.98
N ASP A 56 35.48 -4.51 41.99
CA ASP A 56 36.63 -4.50 41.03
C ASP A 56 36.62 -5.52 39.85
N ASN A 57 36.86 -5.19 38.56
CA ASN A 57 37.34 -3.98 37.88
C ASN A 57 37.24 -4.19 36.34
N ASP A 58 37.29 -3.09 35.58
CA ASP A 58 36.99 -2.90 34.16
C ASP A 58 38.09 -3.26 33.13
N ASP A 59 37.67 -3.13 31.86
CA ASP A 59 38.39 -2.89 30.60
C ASP A 59 38.96 -4.09 29.83
N ASN A 60 39.03 -4.12 28.50
CA ASN A 60 38.32 -3.52 27.35
C ASN A 60 39.03 -4.15 26.12
N ASP A 61 38.40 -4.03 24.96
CA ASP A 61 39.03 -3.82 23.66
C ASP A 61 39.35 -5.02 22.73
N THR A 62 39.51 -4.61 21.47
CA THR A 62 39.08 -5.17 20.19
C THR A 62 40.16 -5.91 19.41
N GLY A 63 39.74 -6.59 18.33
CA GLY A 63 40.44 -6.54 17.03
C GLY A 63 41.35 -7.71 16.61
N ASP A 64 41.02 -8.22 15.43
CA ASP A 64 41.88 -8.70 14.33
C ASP A 64 42.70 -10.01 14.37
N ASP A 65 42.63 -10.63 13.18
CA ASP A 65 43.65 -11.32 12.38
C ASP A 65 44.19 -12.73 12.75
N ASP A 66 43.78 -13.66 11.88
CA ASP A 66 44.62 -14.39 10.92
C ASP A 66 45.63 -15.48 11.39
N THR A 67 45.67 -16.55 10.57
CA THR A 67 46.68 -17.64 10.44
C THR A 67 46.70 -18.83 11.41
N GLY A 68 47.02 -20.02 10.84
CA GLY A 68 47.35 -21.27 11.53
C GLY A 68 46.48 -22.45 11.05
N ASP A 69 46.84 -23.22 10.03
CA ASP A 69 47.96 -24.18 9.94
C ASP A 69 47.78 -25.36 10.91
N ASP A 70 47.70 -26.58 10.36
CA ASP A 70 48.03 -27.81 11.09
C ASP A 70 48.41 -28.93 10.10
N ASP A 71 49.72 -29.16 10.10
CA ASP A 71 50.48 -30.27 9.56
C ASP A 71 50.09 -31.63 10.16
N THR A 72 50.27 -32.68 9.34
CA THR A 72 50.73 -34.01 9.78
C THR A 72 51.74 -34.46 8.71
N GLY A 73 53.06 -34.43 8.94
CA GLY A 73 53.85 -35.42 9.72
C GLY A 73 53.89 -36.76 8.96
N ASP A 74 55.00 -37.44 8.67
CA ASP A 74 56.42 -37.36 9.03
C ASP A 74 57.12 -38.48 8.19
N ASP A 75 58.47 -38.47 8.18
CA ASP A 75 59.41 -39.56 7.89
C ASP A 75 59.90 -39.81 6.43
N ASP A 76 60.93 -39.04 6.03
CA ASP A 76 62.35 -39.46 5.90
C ASP A 76 62.69 -40.91 5.44
N ASP A 77 63.40 -41.05 4.31
CA ASP A 77 64.87 -41.26 4.26
C ASP A 77 65.37 -41.89 2.94
N ASP A 78 66.50 -41.32 2.48
CA ASP A 78 67.66 -41.91 1.81
C ASP A 78 67.64 -42.39 0.34
N ASP A 79 68.23 -41.53 -0.49
CA ASP A 79 69.54 -41.69 -1.16
C ASP A 79 69.83 -42.88 -2.12
N ASP A 80 70.31 -42.43 -3.28
CA ASP A 80 71.48 -42.88 -4.03
C ASP A 80 71.40 -43.96 -5.13
N ASP A 81 72.18 -43.61 -6.16
CA ASP A 81 72.90 -44.39 -7.16
C ASP A 81 72.19 -44.82 -8.47
N ASP A 82 72.52 -44.05 -9.51
CA ASP A 82 73.19 -44.49 -10.76
C ASP A 82 73.01 -45.96 -11.15
N ASP A 83 72.42 -46.18 -12.34
CA ASP A 83 73.05 -47.10 -13.29
C ASP A 83 72.65 -46.80 -14.74
N ASN A 84 73.67 -46.99 -15.56
CA ASN A 84 73.85 -46.63 -16.96
C ASN A 84 73.35 -47.76 -17.90
N ASP A 85 73.37 -47.48 -19.21
CA ASP A 85 73.29 -48.42 -20.35
C ASP A 85 71.85 -48.92 -20.71
N ASP A 86 71.40 -48.97 -21.96
CA ASP A 86 72.11 -49.20 -23.22
C ASP A 86 71.22 -48.87 -24.45
N ASN A 87 71.90 -48.49 -25.54
CA ASN A 87 71.63 -48.76 -26.97
C ASN A 87 70.44 -48.09 -27.68
N ASP A 88 70.71 -47.15 -28.59
CA ASP A 88 71.18 -47.30 -29.99
C ASP A 88 69.99 -47.30 -30.95
N ASP A 89 69.82 -46.21 -31.71
CA ASP A 89 70.09 -46.27 -33.14
C ASP A 89 70.23 -44.87 -33.72
N ASN A 90 71.33 -44.71 -34.45
CA ASN A 90 71.86 -43.53 -35.09
C ASN A 90 71.37 -43.48 -36.55
N ASP A 91 71.59 -42.32 -37.18
CA ASP A 91 71.54 -42.08 -38.64
C ASP A 91 70.10 -41.88 -39.20
N ASP A 92 69.76 -40.86 -39.99
CA ASP A 92 70.53 -40.09 -40.95
C ASP A 92 69.95 -38.69 -41.16
N ASN A 93 70.83 -37.78 -41.53
CA ASN A 93 70.58 -36.38 -41.87
C ASN A 93 70.85 -36.23 -43.38
N ASP A 94 69.82 -36.34 -44.21
CA ASP A 94 69.70 -35.74 -45.56
C ASP A 94 68.44 -36.31 -46.21
N ASP A 95 67.38 -35.52 -46.29
CA ASP A 95 66.77 -35.26 -47.58
C ASP A 95 65.94 -33.98 -47.46
N ASN A 96 66.26 -33.03 -48.32
CA ASN A 96 65.30 -32.04 -48.80
C ASN A 96 64.28 -32.82 -49.64
N ASP A 97 63.45 -33.59 -48.93
CA ASP A 97 62.40 -34.41 -49.48
C ASP A 97 61.24 -33.48 -49.83
N THR A 98 61.13 -33.16 -51.11
CA THR A 98 59.92 -32.56 -51.67
C THR A 98 58.90 -33.67 -51.95
N THR A 99 58.71 -34.60 -51.01
CA THR A 99 57.58 -35.53 -51.08
C THR A 99 56.32 -34.69 -50.94
N PRO A 100 55.37 -34.83 -51.87
CA PRO A 100 54.06 -34.25 -51.68
C PRO A 100 53.47 -34.85 -50.39
N GLU A 101 53.00 -33.98 -49.51
CA GLU A 101 52.36 -34.26 -48.22
C GLU A 101 51.04 -35.05 -48.41
N CYS A 102 50.48 -35.09 -49.63
CA CYS A 102 49.27 -35.82 -50.01
C CYS A 102 49.30 -36.28 -51.48
N ASP A 103 48.62 -37.40 -51.78
CA ASP A 103 48.44 -37.90 -53.15
C ASP A 103 46.99 -37.69 -53.66
N ASP A 104 46.00 -37.68 -52.76
CA ASP A 104 44.64 -37.24 -53.02
C ASP A 104 44.00 -36.54 -51.80
N ASN A 105 42.78 -36.01 -51.95
CA ASN A 105 42.10 -35.27 -50.86
C ASN A 105 41.81 -36.13 -49.62
N SER A 106 41.77 -37.47 -49.73
CA SER A 106 41.50 -38.34 -48.58
C SER A 106 42.68 -38.43 -47.62
N ASP A 107 43.89 -38.10 -48.10
CA ASP A 107 45.10 -38.01 -47.29
C ASP A 107 45.16 -36.71 -46.46
N CYS A 108 44.33 -35.72 -46.80
CA CYS A 108 44.30 -34.40 -46.16
C CYS A 108 43.22 -34.22 -45.09
N LEU A 109 42.36 -35.22 -44.87
CA LEU A 109 41.26 -35.13 -43.91
C LEU A 109 41.80 -34.97 -42.48
N ASP A 110 41.61 -33.80 -41.90
CA ASP A 110 41.87 -33.52 -40.51
C ASP A 110 40.59 -33.70 -39.66
N THR A 111 40.68 -33.38 -38.37
CA THR A 111 39.54 -33.46 -37.44
C THR A 111 38.86 -32.11 -37.20
N ASP A 112 39.39 -31.03 -37.77
CA ASP A 112 38.94 -29.64 -37.69
C ASP A 112 37.77 -29.38 -38.67
N VAL A 113 36.56 -29.59 -38.17
CA VAL A 113 35.33 -29.40 -38.94
C VAL A 113 35.08 -27.94 -39.35
N CYS A 114 35.84 -26.97 -38.81
CA CYS A 114 35.62 -25.55 -39.02
C CYS A 114 36.31 -24.99 -40.26
N ASN A 115 37.30 -25.69 -40.81
CA ASN A 115 38.03 -25.23 -41.98
C ASN A 115 37.52 -25.85 -43.31
N GLY A 116 36.54 -26.77 -43.22
CA GLY A 116 35.83 -27.38 -44.36
C GLY A 116 36.65 -28.46 -45.06
N ASP A 117 36.02 -29.21 -45.99
CA ASP A 117 36.69 -30.34 -46.67
C ASP A 117 38.03 -29.91 -47.30
N GLU A 118 39.12 -30.51 -46.83
CA GLU A 118 40.47 -30.19 -47.30
C GLU A 118 40.72 -30.77 -48.69
N TYR A 119 41.69 -30.18 -49.36
CA TYR A 119 42.11 -30.68 -50.66
C TYR A 119 43.63 -30.67 -50.80
N CYS A 120 44.12 -31.66 -51.52
CA CYS A 120 45.51 -31.74 -51.90
C CYS A 120 45.76 -30.81 -53.08
N ASP A 121 46.63 -29.81 -52.91
CA ASP A 121 46.96 -28.91 -54.01
C ASP A 121 47.88 -29.57 -55.06
N PRO A 122 48.08 -28.95 -56.24
CA PRO A 122 48.91 -29.53 -57.30
C PRO A 122 50.41 -29.64 -56.96
N ASP A 123 50.88 -28.94 -55.92
CA ASP A 123 52.24 -29.03 -55.39
C ASP A 123 52.35 -30.11 -54.29
N GLY A 124 51.22 -30.75 -53.96
CA GLY A 124 51.12 -31.86 -53.02
C GLY A 124 51.03 -31.42 -51.57
N VAL A 125 50.54 -30.22 -51.28
CA VAL A 125 50.37 -29.72 -49.91
C VAL A 125 48.89 -29.70 -49.56
N CYS A 126 48.54 -30.17 -48.36
CA CYS A 126 47.16 -30.12 -47.88
C CYS A 126 46.76 -28.67 -47.60
N GLN A 127 45.68 -28.23 -48.24
CA GLN A 127 45.09 -26.91 -48.01
C GLN A 127 43.74 -27.06 -47.32
N PRO A 128 43.47 -26.26 -46.28
CA PRO A 128 42.14 -26.22 -45.67
C PRO A 128 41.09 -25.78 -46.70
N GLY A 129 39.86 -26.25 -46.49
CA GLY A 129 38.72 -25.95 -47.34
C GLY A 129 38.17 -24.54 -47.15
N THR A 130 36.86 -24.41 -47.39
CA THR A 130 36.15 -23.16 -47.08
C THR A 130 35.69 -23.20 -45.62
N PRO A 131 36.02 -22.19 -44.81
CA PRO A 131 35.59 -22.16 -43.40
C PRO A 131 34.08 -22.30 -43.26
N LEU A 132 33.66 -23.01 -42.21
CA LEU A 132 32.26 -23.20 -41.87
C LEU A 132 31.66 -21.86 -41.39
N GLU A 133 30.64 -21.38 -42.08
CA GLU A 133 29.85 -20.21 -41.67
C GLU A 133 28.85 -20.65 -40.60
N CYS A 134 29.07 -20.19 -39.36
CA CYS A 134 28.26 -20.57 -38.20
C CYS A 134 27.15 -19.58 -37.83
N ASP A 135 27.10 -18.41 -38.48
CA ASP A 135 26.06 -17.41 -38.28
C ASP A 135 24.70 -17.98 -38.72
N ASP A 136 23.84 -18.30 -37.77
CA ASP A 136 22.49 -18.80 -38.00
C ASP A 136 21.44 -17.66 -38.09
N SER A 137 21.93 -16.41 -37.98
CA SER A 137 21.16 -15.16 -37.94
C SER A 137 20.22 -15.03 -36.74
N ASP A 138 20.34 -15.87 -35.71
CA ASP A 138 19.63 -15.77 -34.44
C ASP A 138 20.35 -14.77 -33.52
N VAL A 139 19.80 -13.57 -33.45
CA VAL A 139 20.36 -12.51 -32.61
C VAL A 139 20.28 -12.81 -31.11
N CYS A 140 19.52 -13.83 -30.70
CA CYS A 140 19.27 -14.17 -29.30
C CYS A 140 20.30 -15.09 -28.68
N ASN A 141 21.08 -15.82 -29.49
CA ASN A 141 22.04 -16.79 -28.99
C ASN A 141 23.51 -16.29 -29.07
N GLY A 142 23.71 -15.04 -29.48
CA GLY A 142 25.01 -14.38 -29.51
C GLY A 142 25.86 -14.81 -30.70
N THR A 143 27.06 -14.22 -30.85
CA THR A 143 27.93 -14.57 -31.97
C THR A 143 28.44 -16.01 -31.84
N GLU A 144 28.11 -16.81 -32.85
CA GLU A 144 28.46 -18.21 -32.93
C GLU A 144 29.95 -18.36 -33.24
N THR A 145 30.55 -19.37 -32.62
CA THR A 145 31.95 -19.71 -32.83
C THR A 145 32.04 -21.16 -33.26
N CYS A 146 32.97 -21.45 -34.16
CA CYS A 146 33.21 -22.82 -34.58
C CYS A 146 34.24 -23.47 -33.66
N ASP A 147 33.85 -24.54 -32.97
CA ASP A 147 34.76 -25.43 -32.26
C ASP A 147 35.33 -26.47 -33.24
N PRO A 148 36.67 -26.62 -33.35
CA PRO A 148 37.29 -27.55 -34.31
C PRO A 148 36.82 -28.99 -34.20
N THR A 149 36.34 -29.44 -33.04
CA THR A 149 35.87 -30.83 -32.82
C THR A 149 34.36 -30.95 -32.91
N ASP A 150 33.64 -29.99 -32.29
CA ASP A 150 32.19 -30.06 -32.09
C ASP A 150 31.37 -29.22 -33.10
N GLY A 151 32.03 -28.45 -33.96
CA GLY A 151 31.41 -27.61 -34.99
C GLY A 151 30.82 -26.31 -34.44
N CYS A 152 29.82 -25.75 -35.12
CA CYS A 152 29.21 -24.47 -34.74
C CYS A 152 28.55 -24.53 -33.37
N GLN A 153 28.98 -23.66 -32.47
CA GLN A 153 28.42 -23.48 -31.14
C GLN A 153 27.79 -22.09 -31.04
N ALA A 154 26.57 -22.03 -30.49
CA ALA A 154 25.93 -20.78 -30.14
C ALA A 154 26.77 -20.02 -29.11
N GLY A 155 26.70 -18.69 -29.18
CA GLY A 155 27.39 -17.80 -28.26
C GLY A 155 26.68 -17.64 -26.91
N THR A 156 26.94 -16.50 -26.26
CA THR A 156 26.25 -16.13 -25.02
C THR A 156 24.85 -15.59 -25.35
N PRO A 157 23.78 -16.15 -24.77
CA PRO A 157 22.43 -15.66 -25.00
C PRO A 157 22.25 -14.19 -24.61
N LEU A 158 21.45 -13.48 -25.40
CA LEU A 158 21.08 -12.09 -25.16
C LEU A 158 20.15 -12.00 -23.94
N THR A 159 20.51 -11.17 -22.96
CA THR A 159 19.65 -10.83 -21.83
C THR A 159 18.77 -9.64 -22.18
N CYS A 160 17.45 -9.84 -22.16
CA CYS A 160 16.47 -8.84 -22.60
C CYS A 160 15.82 -8.02 -21.48
N ASP A 161 16.07 -8.38 -20.22
CA ASP A 161 15.55 -7.65 -19.06
C ASP A 161 16.09 -6.20 -19.05
N ASP A 162 15.18 -5.24 -19.21
CA ASP A 162 15.48 -3.81 -19.21
C ASP A 162 15.15 -3.14 -17.86
N ASN A 163 14.68 -3.91 -16.87
CA ASN A 163 14.15 -3.48 -15.58
C ASN A 163 12.92 -2.54 -15.66
N GLU A 164 12.12 -2.61 -16.73
CA GLU A 164 10.83 -1.93 -16.83
C GLU A 164 9.67 -2.90 -16.52
N TYR A 165 9.23 -2.93 -15.26
CA TYR A 165 8.17 -3.81 -14.79
C TYR A 165 6.86 -3.65 -15.59
N CYS A 166 6.48 -2.43 -15.95
CA CYS A 166 5.18 -2.18 -16.56
C CYS A 166 5.08 -2.55 -18.04
N ASN A 167 6.19 -2.90 -18.69
CA ASN A 167 6.16 -3.44 -20.05
C ASN A 167 6.10 -4.99 -20.05
N GLY A 168 6.33 -5.61 -18.88
CA GLY A 168 6.21 -7.04 -18.63
C GLY A 168 7.38 -7.85 -19.16
N VAL A 169 7.51 -9.10 -18.70
CA VAL A 169 8.69 -9.95 -18.98
C VAL A 169 9.04 -10.00 -20.46
N GLU A 170 10.24 -9.51 -20.78
CA GLU A 170 10.77 -9.39 -22.13
C GLU A 170 11.16 -10.76 -22.67
N THR A 171 10.97 -10.93 -23.97
CA THR A 171 11.35 -12.15 -24.68
C THR A 171 12.26 -11.81 -25.85
N CYS A 172 13.18 -12.71 -26.16
CA CYS A 172 14.04 -12.53 -27.32
C CYS A 172 13.41 -13.21 -28.55
N ASP A 173 13.12 -12.41 -29.58
CA ASP A 173 12.76 -12.91 -30.91
C ASP A 173 14.03 -13.15 -31.74
N PRO A 174 14.25 -14.36 -32.31
CA PRO A 174 15.47 -14.68 -33.05
C PRO A 174 15.79 -13.76 -34.23
N THR A 175 14.80 -13.04 -34.78
CA THR A 175 14.98 -12.11 -35.90
C THR A 175 15.02 -10.66 -35.43
N ASP A 176 14.11 -10.29 -34.53
CA ASP A 176 13.86 -8.89 -34.14
C ASP A 176 14.55 -8.50 -32.83
N GLY A 177 15.16 -9.45 -32.11
CA GLY A 177 15.86 -9.23 -30.85
C GLY A 177 14.90 -9.08 -29.65
N CYS A 178 15.34 -8.37 -28.61
CA CYS A 178 14.55 -8.19 -27.40
C CYS A 178 13.25 -7.42 -27.65
N GLN A 179 12.14 -8.03 -27.24
CA GLN A 179 10.80 -7.46 -27.31
C GLN A 179 10.20 -7.37 -25.91
N ALA A 180 9.57 -6.23 -25.62
CA ALA A 180 8.78 -6.03 -24.41
C ALA A 180 7.67 -7.08 -24.27
N GLY A 181 7.34 -7.42 -23.03
CA GLY A 181 6.32 -8.39 -22.71
C GLY A 181 4.88 -7.87 -22.84
N THR A 182 4.00 -8.50 -22.07
CA THR A 182 2.64 -7.99 -21.84
C THR A 182 2.63 -7.30 -20.50
N ALA A 183 2.21 -6.02 -20.48
CA ALA A 183 2.05 -5.25 -19.25
C ALA A 183 1.26 -6.04 -18.19
N PRO A 184 1.71 -6.04 -16.92
CA PRO A 184 1.10 -6.86 -15.87
C PRO A 184 -0.29 -6.39 -15.46
N CYS A 185 -0.62 -5.11 -15.67
CA CYS A 185 -1.85 -4.49 -15.17
C CYS A 185 -2.98 -4.47 -16.20
N ASP A 186 -4.23 -4.56 -15.74
CA ASP A 186 -5.40 -4.37 -16.59
C ASP A 186 -5.63 -2.87 -16.85
N ALA A 187 -5.21 -2.40 -18.03
CA ALA A 187 -5.34 -1.00 -18.44
C ALA A 187 -6.78 -0.43 -18.44
N THR A 188 -7.81 -1.25 -18.24
CA THR A 188 -9.19 -0.77 -18.08
C THR A 188 -9.48 -0.20 -16.70
N TRP A 189 -8.89 -0.78 -15.64
CA TRP A 189 -9.18 -0.41 -14.25
C TRP A 189 -7.94 -0.05 -13.45
N GLU A 190 -6.75 -0.38 -13.94
CA GLU A 190 -5.49 -0.21 -13.24
C GLU A 190 -4.52 0.67 -14.04
N TYR A 191 -3.60 1.28 -13.32
CA TYR A 191 -2.38 1.86 -13.86
C TYR A 191 -1.17 1.17 -13.20
N CYS A 192 -0.09 1.08 -13.94
CA CYS A 192 1.16 0.51 -13.45
C CYS A 192 2.09 1.61 -12.94
N ASP A 193 2.73 1.41 -11.79
CA ASP A 193 3.80 2.27 -11.30
C ASP A 193 5.13 1.52 -11.33
N GLU A 194 6.06 2.02 -12.15
CA GLU A 194 7.40 1.46 -12.29
C GLU A 194 8.23 1.58 -11.01
N ASN A 195 8.00 2.60 -10.17
CA ASN A 195 8.84 2.79 -8.99
C ASN A 195 8.53 1.77 -7.88
N SER A 196 7.29 1.30 -7.82
CA SER A 196 6.84 0.33 -6.83
C SER A 196 6.59 -1.05 -7.43
N GLU A 197 6.81 -1.23 -8.74
CA GLU A 197 6.60 -2.49 -9.46
C GLU A 197 5.22 -3.10 -9.17
N THR A 198 4.20 -2.25 -9.11
CA THR A 198 2.85 -2.62 -8.62
C THR A 198 1.75 -2.01 -9.50
N CYS A 199 0.65 -2.77 -9.65
CA CYS A 199 -0.58 -2.31 -10.28
C CYS A 199 -1.51 -1.66 -9.24
N PHE A 200 -1.96 -0.45 -9.54
CA PHE A 200 -2.90 0.31 -8.70
C PHE A 200 -4.19 0.54 -9.43
N THR A 201 -5.30 0.53 -8.69
CA THR A 201 -6.59 0.88 -9.29
C THR A 201 -6.65 2.37 -9.62
N ASN A 202 -7.21 2.71 -10.77
CA ASN A 202 -7.34 4.09 -11.23
C ASN A 202 -8.08 4.95 -10.19
N GLY A 203 -7.43 6.03 -9.75
CA GLY A 203 -7.97 6.92 -8.71
C GLY A 203 -7.63 6.50 -7.27
N PHE A 204 -6.80 5.48 -7.09
CA PHE A 204 -6.19 5.11 -5.81
C PHE A 204 -4.72 5.50 -5.77
N THR A 205 -4.17 5.60 -4.57
CA THR A 205 -2.77 5.91 -4.30
C THR A 205 -2.18 4.93 -3.29
N LEU A 206 -0.88 4.66 -3.39
CA LEU A 206 -0.16 3.82 -2.44
C LEU A 206 0.00 4.54 -1.11
N VAL A 207 -0.42 3.86 -0.04
CA VAL A 207 -0.06 4.20 1.33
C VAL A 207 0.87 3.08 1.82
N PRO A 208 2.17 3.35 2.00
CA PRO A 208 3.14 2.31 2.35
C PRO A 208 2.91 1.79 3.77
N SER A 209 3.34 0.56 4.07
CA SER A 209 3.39 0.06 5.43
C SER A 209 4.39 0.87 6.27
N GLY A 210 4.19 0.87 7.59
CA GLY A 210 5.10 1.59 8.48
C GLY A 210 4.54 1.87 9.86
N SER A 211 5.33 2.59 10.65
CA SER A 211 4.97 2.97 12.01
C SER A 211 4.78 4.47 12.15
N PHE A 212 3.84 4.88 12.99
CA PHE A 212 3.61 6.28 13.34
C PHE A 212 3.07 6.46 14.76
N THR A 213 3.11 7.70 15.23
CA THR A 213 2.44 8.11 16.47
C THR A 213 1.03 8.60 16.14
N MET A 214 0.03 7.80 16.48
CA MET A 214 -1.38 8.16 16.38
C MET A 214 -1.79 9.04 17.56
N GLY A 215 -2.71 9.99 17.34
CA GLY A 215 -3.15 10.98 18.33
C GLY A 215 -2.37 12.30 18.27
N SER A 216 -2.64 13.21 19.21
CA SER A 216 -2.07 14.57 19.21
C SER A 216 -1.34 14.92 20.51
N PRO A 217 -0.24 15.70 20.44
CA PRO A 217 0.46 16.16 21.64
C PRO A 217 -0.46 16.98 22.55
N ASN A 218 -0.28 16.90 23.87
CA ASN A 218 -1.09 17.66 24.84
C ASN A 218 -1.06 19.18 24.62
N SER A 219 -0.03 19.71 23.96
CA SER A 219 0.13 21.13 23.62
C SER A 219 -0.51 21.54 22.30
N GLU A 220 -1.02 20.60 21.50
CA GLU A 220 -1.64 20.90 20.21
C GLU A 220 -2.91 21.72 20.39
N LEU A 221 -3.00 22.84 19.69
CA LEU A 221 -4.14 23.74 19.77
C LEU A 221 -5.40 23.06 19.21
N GLY A 222 -6.49 23.06 19.99
CA GLY A 222 -7.76 22.48 19.56
C GLY A 222 -7.90 20.97 19.77
N ARG A 223 -6.90 20.31 20.38
CA ARG A 223 -6.92 18.90 20.80
C ARG A 223 -8.12 18.54 21.69
N PHE A 224 -8.68 17.35 21.47
CA PHE A 224 -9.67 16.71 22.34
C PHE A 224 -9.03 15.68 23.31
N SER A 225 -9.75 15.29 24.36
CA SER A 225 -9.23 14.40 25.42
C SER A 225 -9.02 12.95 24.96
N ASN A 226 -9.73 12.52 23.92
CA ASN A 226 -9.71 11.19 23.30
C ASN A 226 -8.56 10.98 22.28
N GLU A 227 -7.60 11.90 22.21
CA GLU A 227 -6.49 11.91 21.25
C GLU A 227 -5.14 11.65 21.93
N ALA A 228 -5.10 10.74 22.90
CA ALA A 228 -3.86 10.39 23.59
C ALA A 228 -2.88 9.70 22.62
N GLN A 229 -1.61 10.14 22.63
CA GLN A 229 -0.61 9.60 21.72
C GLN A 229 -0.19 8.17 22.07
N HIS A 230 -0.07 7.32 21.05
CA HIS A 230 0.39 5.95 21.15
C HIS A 230 1.01 5.50 19.83
N SER A 231 1.86 4.46 19.87
CA SER A 231 2.52 3.92 18.69
C SER A 231 1.61 2.95 17.96
N VAL A 232 1.58 3.05 16.64
CA VAL A 232 0.91 2.11 15.73
C VAL A 232 1.89 1.66 14.66
N THR A 233 1.81 0.39 14.28
CA THR A 233 2.50 -0.17 13.11
C THR A 233 1.46 -0.79 12.20
N LEU A 234 1.44 -0.36 10.94
CA LEU A 234 0.66 -0.98 9.87
C LEU A 234 1.59 -1.92 9.11
N SER A 235 1.25 -3.21 9.04
CA SER A 235 2.14 -4.24 8.49
C SER A 235 2.13 -4.32 6.96
N ASN A 236 1.00 -3.95 6.35
CA ASN A 236 0.79 -4.07 4.91
C ASN A 236 0.73 -2.70 4.23
N ASN A 237 1.14 -2.67 2.97
CA ASN A 237 0.79 -1.58 2.08
C ASN A 237 -0.73 -1.59 1.87
N ILE A 238 -1.31 -0.42 1.65
CA ILE A 238 -2.70 -0.33 1.18
C ILE A 238 -2.73 0.58 -0.05
N GLU A 239 -3.65 0.32 -0.96
CA GLU A 239 -4.11 1.37 -1.86
C GLU A 239 -5.31 2.06 -1.21
N MET A 240 -5.30 3.40 -1.21
CA MET A 240 -6.39 4.23 -0.69
C MET A 240 -6.94 5.09 -1.82
N SER A 241 -8.26 5.25 -1.88
CA SER A 241 -8.89 6.17 -2.82
C SER A 241 -8.34 7.58 -2.60
N ALA A 242 -7.81 8.18 -3.67
CA ALA A 242 -7.18 9.50 -3.64
C ALA A 242 -8.14 10.60 -3.16
N TYR A 243 -9.44 10.36 -3.33
CA TYR A 243 -10.53 11.28 -2.98
C TYR A 243 -11.58 10.53 -2.16
N GLU A 244 -12.53 11.26 -1.57
CA GLU A 244 -13.75 10.61 -1.09
C GLU A 244 -14.52 9.96 -2.25
N THR A 245 -15.32 8.95 -1.93
CA THR A 245 -16.21 8.33 -2.92
C THR A 245 -17.17 9.40 -3.46
N ILE A 246 -17.20 9.56 -4.78
CA ILE A 246 -18.02 10.61 -5.40
C ILE A 246 -19.45 10.14 -5.71
N GLN A 247 -20.36 11.11 -5.79
CA GLN A 247 -21.78 10.90 -6.07
C GLN A 247 -22.04 10.14 -7.36
N GLY A 248 -21.31 10.45 -8.44
CA GLY A 248 -21.47 9.81 -9.74
C GLY A 248 -21.16 8.31 -9.70
N ASP A 249 -20.05 7.94 -9.05
CA ASP A 249 -19.63 6.54 -8.91
C ASP A 249 -20.60 5.76 -8.01
N PHE A 250 -21.01 6.37 -6.89
CA PHE A 250 -22.01 5.79 -6.01
C PHE A 250 -23.34 5.55 -6.72
N ALA A 251 -23.84 6.56 -7.44
CA ALA A 251 -25.09 6.46 -8.17
C ALA A 251 -25.06 5.39 -9.27
N THR A 252 -23.94 5.30 -9.99
CA THR A 252 -23.74 4.33 -11.08
C THR A 252 -23.74 2.91 -10.54
N ARG A 253 -23.04 2.67 -9.43
CA ARG A 253 -22.86 1.35 -8.84
C ARG A 253 -24.08 0.88 -8.04
N MET A 254 -24.61 1.75 -7.17
CA MET A 254 -25.71 1.41 -6.28
C MET A 254 -27.09 1.64 -6.91
N GLY A 255 -27.15 2.28 -8.09
CA GLY A 255 -28.39 2.60 -8.80
C GLY A 255 -29.19 3.77 -8.20
N TRP A 256 -28.66 4.42 -7.16
CA TRP A 256 -29.30 5.56 -6.50
C TRP A 256 -28.27 6.48 -5.83
N ASN A 257 -28.54 7.78 -5.85
CA ASN A 257 -27.73 8.79 -5.18
C ASN A 257 -28.47 9.31 -3.93
N PRO A 258 -27.96 9.02 -2.71
CA PRO A 258 -28.57 9.46 -1.45
C PRO A 258 -28.28 10.93 -1.08
N SER A 259 -27.31 11.56 -1.73
CA SER A 259 -26.75 12.86 -1.34
C SER A 259 -27.76 13.98 -1.18
N TYR A 260 -27.68 14.69 -0.06
CA TYR A 260 -28.41 15.93 0.21
C TYR A 260 -28.02 17.06 -0.74
N PHE A 261 -26.73 17.18 -1.08
CA PHE A 261 -26.18 18.11 -2.06
C PHE A 261 -26.08 17.45 -3.46
N GLY A 262 -27.00 16.54 -3.75
CA GLY A 262 -27.13 15.86 -5.03
C GLY A 262 -28.46 16.14 -5.73
N PRO A 263 -28.73 15.48 -6.87
CA PRO A 263 -29.86 15.78 -7.75
C PRO A 263 -31.24 15.42 -7.16
N ASN A 264 -31.27 14.64 -6.07
CA ASN A 264 -32.50 14.06 -5.52
C ASN A 264 -33.01 14.78 -4.26
N GLU A 265 -32.25 15.71 -3.71
CA GLU A 265 -32.53 16.34 -2.41
C GLU A 265 -32.56 17.88 -2.55
N VAL A 266 -32.60 18.60 -1.41
CA VAL A 266 -32.90 20.04 -1.36
C VAL A 266 -31.65 20.93 -1.38
N GLY A 267 -30.46 20.35 -1.18
CA GLY A 267 -29.19 21.07 -1.21
C GLY A 267 -28.88 21.67 -2.59
N ALA A 268 -27.94 22.62 -2.63
CA ALA A 268 -27.40 23.09 -3.90
C ALA A 268 -26.57 21.97 -4.52
N ASP A 269 -27.10 21.38 -5.60
CA ASP A 269 -26.44 20.33 -6.37
C ASP A 269 -25.06 20.81 -6.83
N CYS A 270 -24.02 20.10 -6.41
CA CYS A 270 -22.63 20.41 -6.73
C CYS A 270 -22.03 19.45 -7.78
N GLY A 271 -22.84 18.52 -8.31
CA GLY A 271 -22.52 17.64 -9.43
C GLY A 271 -21.87 16.31 -9.04
N ASP A 272 -21.71 15.44 -10.04
CA ASP A 272 -21.30 14.03 -9.87
C ASP A 272 -19.92 13.84 -9.20
N ASN A 273 -19.05 14.85 -9.26
CA ASN A 273 -17.71 14.82 -8.67
C ASN A 273 -17.65 15.31 -7.21
N CYS A 274 -18.80 15.61 -6.60
CA CYS A 274 -18.85 15.85 -5.16
C CYS A 274 -18.79 14.55 -4.36
N PRO A 275 -18.35 14.58 -3.11
CA PRO A 275 -18.43 13.41 -2.23
C PRO A 275 -19.89 12.97 -2.09
N VAL A 276 -20.11 11.65 -2.10
CA VAL A 276 -21.38 11.09 -1.67
C VAL A 276 -21.54 11.29 -0.17
N GLU A 277 -22.72 11.74 0.24
CA GLU A 277 -23.07 11.95 1.64
C GLU A 277 -24.51 11.52 1.90
N TYR A 278 -24.98 11.70 3.13
CA TYR A 278 -26.32 11.30 3.56
C TYR A 278 -26.55 9.79 3.45
N MET A 279 -25.54 9.01 3.82
CA MET A 279 -25.51 7.55 3.74
C MET A 279 -25.06 6.95 5.08
N SER A 280 -25.54 5.74 5.38
CA SER A 280 -25.19 5.02 6.61
C SER A 280 -23.84 4.31 6.48
N TRP A 281 -23.27 3.91 7.61
CA TRP A 281 -22.07 3.07 7.61
C TRP A 281 -22.29 1.75 6.85
N TYR A 282 -23.49 1.18 6.96
CA TYR A 282 -23.85 -0.05 6.24
C TYR A 282 -23.91 0.14 4.71
N ASP A 283 -24.36 1.31 4.25
CA ASP A 283 -24.37 1.64 2.83
C ASP A 283 -22.93 1.71 2.29
N ALA A 284 -21.98 2.17 3.11
CA ALA A 284 -20.56 2.26 2.76
C ALA A 284 -19.94 0.87 2.59
N LEU A 285 -20.26 -0.06 3.50
CA LEU A 285 -19.82 -1.46 3.37
C LEU A 285 -20.41 -2.14 2.14
N ALA A 286 -21.70 -1.91 1.87
CA ALA A 286 -22.35 -2.45 0.69
C ALA A 286 -21.68 -1.92 -0.59
N TYR A 287 -21.36 -0.62 -0.64
CA TYR A 287 -20.63 -0.05 -1.76
C TYR A 287 -19.23 -0.65 -1.92
N ALA A 288 -18.49 -0.86 -0.82
CA ALA A 288 -17.17 -1.49 -0.87
C ALA A 288 -17.22 -2.91 -1.45
N ASN A 289 -18.26 -3.68 -1.12
CA ASN A 289 -18.49 -5.01 -1.69
C ASN A 289 -18.81 -4.94 -3.18
N GLU A 290 -19.70 -4.04 -3.62
CA GLU A 290 -20.01 -3.86 -5.04
C GLU A 290 -18.77 -3.39 -5.82
N TYR A 291 -17.96 -2.50 -5.25
CA TYR A 291 -16.72 -2.03 -5.86
C TYR A 291 -15.74 -3.20 -6.03
N SER A 292 -15.59 -4.04 -5.00
CA SER A 292 -14.75 -5.25 -5.08
C SER A 292 -15.20 -6.17 -6.20
N ALA A 293 -16.51 -6.43 -6.33
CA ALA A 293 -17.05 -7.28 -7.37
C ALA A 293 -16.80 -6.74 -8.78
N ASP A 294 -16.92 -5.43 -8.98
CA ASP A 294 -16.69 -4.78 -10.29
C ASP A 294 -15.26 -4.98 -10.80
N VAL A 295 -14.27 -4.96 -9.89
CA VAL A 295 -12.85 -5.12 -10.23
C VAL A 295 -12.31 -6.54 -9.95
N GLY A 296 -13.21 -7.51 -9.74
CA GLY A 296 -12.84 -8.93 -9.68
C GLY A 296 -12.21 -9.39 -8.35
N HIS A 297 -12.47 -8.68 -7.25
CA HIS A 297 -12.07 -9.09 -5.91
C HIS A 297 -13.24 -9.64 -5.08
N ASP A 298 -12.91 -10.51 -4.12
CA ASP A 298 -13.87 -11.00 -3.15
C ASP A 298 -14.32 -9.88 -2.20
N ALA A 299 -15.60 -9.84 -1.86
CA ALA A 299 -16.15 -8.90 -0.88
C ALA A 299 -15.46 -9.06 0.49
N CYS A 300 -15.12 -7.95 1.15
CA CYS A 300 -14.59 -7.98 2.53
C CYS A 300 -15.69 -8.28 3.56
N TYR A 301 -16.93 -7.85 3.31
CA TYR A 301 -18.01 -7.91 4.29
C TYR A 301 -19.12 -8.88 3.89
N VAL A 302 -19.70 -9.55 4.87
CA VAL A 302 -20.96 -10.29 4.75
C VAL A 302 -22.04 -9.54 5.51
N LEU A 303 -23.00 -8.97 4.77
CA LEU A 303 -24.16 -8.29 5.33
C LEU A 303 -25.35 -9.25 5.34
N SER A 304 -25.97 -9.43 6.50
CA SER A 304 -27.17 -10.25 6.68
C SER A 304 -28.18 -9.56 7.58
N ASN A 305 -29.43 -10.04 7.57
CA ASN A 305 -30.54 -9.40 8.29
C ASN A 305 -30.67 -7.90 7.95
N VAL A 306 -30.42 -7.53 6.70
CA VAL A 306 -30.41 -6.15 6.25
C VAL A 306 -31.82 -5.58 6.32
N VAL A 307 -31.96 -4.46 7.00
CA VAL A 307 -33.19 -3.69 7.13
C VAL A 307 -32.99 -2.33 6.48
N CYS A 308 -33.85 -1.98 5.54
CA CYS A 308 -33.86 -0.68 4.89
C CYS A 308 -34.48 0.38 5.80
N ARG A 309 -34.27 1.66 5.47
CA ARG A 309 -34.77 2.79 6.27
C ARG A 309 -36.30 2.88 6.36
N ASP A 310 -37.02 2.32 5.40
CA ASP A 310 -38.49 2.19 5.46
C ASP A 310 -38.98 1.05 6.37
N GLY A 311 -38.06 0.31 7.00
CA GLY A 311 -38.34 -0.84 7.86
C GLY A 311 -38.43 -2.18 7.13
N THR A 312 -38.25 -2.21 5.80
CA THR A 312 -38.28 -3.45 5.01
C THR A 312 -37.05 -4.30 5.30
N ASN A 313 -37.25 -5.55 5.72
CA ASN A 313 -36.16 -6.54 5.81
C ASN A 313 -35.95 -7.19 4.43
N VAL A 314 -34.73 -7.11 3.92
CA VAL A 314 -34.32 -7.64 2.60
C VAL A 314 -33.35 -8.81 2.71
N GLY A 315 -33.11 -9.33 3.92
CA GLY A 315 -32.24 -10.47 4.16
C GLY A 315 -30.78 -10.14 3.85
N THR A 316 -30.26 -10.66 2.74
CA THR A 316 -28.88 -10.42 2.26
C THR A 316 -28.85 -9.55 1.00
N ASP A 317 -30.00 -9.22 0.41
CA ASP A 317 -30.10 -8.47 -0.85
C ASP A 317 -30.17 -6.96 -0.57
N TYR A 318 -29.04 -6.40 -0.09
CA TYR A 318 -28.96 -5.01 0.37
C TYR A 318 -29.21 -3.97 -0.74
N LEU A 319 -28.99 -4.31 -2.03
CA LEU A 319 -29.29 -3.43 -3.15
C LEU A 319 -30.78 -3.08 -3.25
N ASN A 320 -31.67 -3.93 -2.72
CA ASN A 320 -33.08 -3.60 -2.60
C ASN A 320 -33.38 -2.42 -1.68
N CYS A 321 -32.43 -1.97 -0.85
CA CYS A 321 -32.54 -0.74 -0.06
C CYS A 321 -32.12 0.53 -0.83
N MET A 322 -31.36 0.39 -1.92
CA MET A 322 -30.75 1.49 -2.66
C MET A 322 -31.70 2.07 -3.70
N ASN A 323 -32.73 2.78 -3.24
CA ASN A 323 -33.69 3.43 -4.12
C ASN A 323 -34.40 4.61 -3.42
N PRO A 324 -35.06 5.50 -4.19
CA PRO A 324 -35.72 6.69 -3.63
C PRO A 324 -36.81 6.41 -2.59
N THR A 325 -37.38 5.20 -2.56
CA THR A 325 -38.44 4.85 -1.59
C THR A 325 -37.84 4.35 -0.29
N LYS A 326 -36.88 3.42 -0.36
CA LYS A 326 -36.30 2.76 0.81
C LYS A 326 -35.15 3.51 1.44
N ARG A 327 -34.48 4.38 0.67
CA ARG A 327 -33.49 5.36 1.12
C ARG A 327 -32.35 4.78 1.96
N GLY A 328 -31.76 3.67 1.52
CA GLY A 328 -30.57 3.09 2.15
C GLY A 328 -30.87 2.10 3.28
N ILE A 329 -29.80 1.62 3.90
CA ILE A 329 -29.79 0.62 4.97
C ILE A 329 -29.83 1.33 6.32
N THR A 330 -30.61 0.81 7.26
CA THR A 330 -30.65 1.32 8.65
C THR A 330 -30.03 0.35 9.65
N SER A 331 -29.96 -0.94 9.32
CA SER A 331 -29.26 -1.92 10.16
C SER A 331 -28.92 -3.17 9.35
N ALA A 332 -27.82 -3.83 9.72
CA ALA A 332 -27.43 -5.14 9.24
C ALA A 332 -26.60 -5.85 10.32
N THR A 333 -26.62 -7.18 10.30
CA THR A 333 -25.58 -7.99 10.93
C THR A 333 -24.38 -8.04 9.98
N VAL A 334 -23.22 -7.61 10.45
CA VAL A 334 -21.98 -7.52 9.66
C VAL A 334 -20.97 -8.52 10.20
N ALA A 335 -20.36 -9.27 9.30
CA ALA A 335 -19.21 -10.14 9.57
C ALA A 335 -18.16 -9.95 8.48
N LEU A 336 -16.91 -10.29 8.78
CA LEU A 336 -15.86 -10.39 7.76
C LEU A 336 -16.05 -11.66 6.93
N ASN A 337 -15.72 -11.58 5.64
CA ASN A 337 -15.92 -12.67 4.70
C ASN A 337 -14.74 -13.65 4.71
N GLY A 338 -14.84 -14.69 5.56
CA GLY A 338 -13.87 -15.79 5.58
C GLY A 338 -12.51 -15.47 6.22
N VAL A 339 -12.35 -14.26 6.80
CA VAL A 339 -11.15 -13.82 7.49
C VAL A 339 -11.45 -13.39 8.93
N THR A 340 -10.41 -13.31 9.77
CA THR A 340 -10.54 -12.93 11.19
C THR A 340 -10.16 -11.50 11.47
N SER A 341 -9.37 -10.88 10.59
CA SER A 341 -8.96 -9.48 10.67
C SER A 341 -9.44 -8.73 9.44
N VAL A 342 -9.82 -7.47 9.61
CA VAL A 342 -10.12 -6.59 8.46
C VAL A 342 -8.89 -6.35 7.57
N TYR A 343 -7.68 -6.47 8.13
CA TYR A 343 -6.43 -6.32 7.41
C TYR A 343 -6.18 -7.47 6.43
N ASP A 344 -6.76 -8.65 6.68
CA ASP A 344 -6.65 -9.84 5.82
C ASP A 344 -7.65 -9.82 4.64
N CYS A 345 -8.53 -8.80 4.57
CA CYS A 345 -9.47 -8.68 3.45
C CYS A 345 -8.74 -8.43 2.13
N VAL A 346 -9.04 -9.27 1.13
CA VAL A 346 -8.48 -9.14 -0.23
C VAL A 346 -9.18 -8.04 -1.03
N GLY A 347 -10.49 -7.82 -0.80
CA GLY A 347 -11.27 -6.79 -1.47
C GLY A 347 -11.27 -5.43 -0.77
N TYR A 348 -11.97 -4.49 -1.38
CA TYR A 348 -12.12 -3.14 -0.86
C TYR A 348 -12.97 -3.09 0.40
N ARG A 349 -12.62 -2.11 1.23
CA ARG A 349 -13.17 -1.93 2.57
C ARG A 349 -13.06 -0.48 3.01
N LEU A 350 -13.69 -0.16 4.13
CA LEU A 350 -13.39 1.07 4.84
C LEU A 350 -12.00 0.98 5.48
N PRO A 351 -11.27 2.10 5.57
CA PRO A 351 -10.03 2.14 6.33
C PRO A 351 -10.31 1.90 7.82
N THR A 352 -9.38 1.24 8.49
CA THR A 352 -9.33 1.35 9.95
C THR A 352 -9.03 2.79 10.33
N GLU A 353 -9.37 3.15 11.56
CA GLU A 353 -9.11 4.48 12.06
C GLU A 353 -7.61 4.81 12.09
N ALA A 354 -6.79 3.80 12.37
CA ALA A 354 -5.34 3.90 12.32
C ALA A 354 -4.81 4.09 10.90
N GLU A 355 -5.29 3.32 9.93
CA GLU A 355 -4.95 3.50 8.51
C GLU A 355 -5.32 4.91 8.02
N TRP A 356 -6.50 5.39 8.40
CA TRP A 356 -6.96 6.73 8.04
C TRP A 356 -6.06 7.82 8.63
N GLU A 357 -5.72 7.75 9.92
CA GLU A 357 -4.84 8.75 10.52
C GLU A 357 -3.42 8.70 9.97
N TYR A 358 -2.91 7.50 9.70
CA TYR A 358 -1.60 7.33 9.06
C TYR A 358 -1.59 7.97 7.67
N ALA A 359 -2.62 7.68 6.88
CA ALA A 359 -2.80 8.18 5.53
C ALA A 359 -2.91 9.71 5.48
N VAL A 360 -3.74 10.35 6.32
CA VAL A 360 -3.83 11.84 6.33
C VAL A 360 -2.50 12.47 6.69
N ARG A 361 -1.73 11.85 7.60
CA ARG A 361 -0.46 12.40 8.07
C ARG A 361 0.62 12.34 7.00
N ALA A 362 0.70 11.25 6.24
CA ALA A 362 1.77 11.04 5.25
C ALA A 362 3.16 11.38 5.81
N GLY A 363 3.45 10.95 7.05
CA GLY A 363 4.69 11.26 7.77
C GLY A 363 4.68 12.55 8.61
N SER A 364 3.68 13.42 8.47
CA SER A 364 3.54 14.64 9.26
C SER A 364 3.13 14.37 10.72
N THR A 365 3.73 15.14 11.63
CA THR A 365 3.43 15.10 13.07
C THR A 365 2.66 16.34 13.56
N THR A 366 2.28 17.24 12.65
CA THR A 366 1.53 18.45 12.98
C THR A 366 0.02 18.23 12.98
N ALA A 367 -0.73 19.27 13.34
CA ALA A 367 -2.19 19.24 13.42
C ALA A 367 -2.86 19.05 12.05
N PHE A 368 -2.27 19.63 11.00
CA PHE A 368 -2.60 19.41 9.60
C PHE A 368 -1.36 18.86 8.88
N TYR A 369 -1.51 18.13 7.77
CA TYR A 369 -0.34 17.56 7.09
C TYR A 369 0.61 18.62 6.53
N ASN A 370 0.11 19.82 6.20
CA ASN A 370 0.91 20.95 5.73
C ASN A 370 1.39 21.90 6.86
N GLY A 371 1.07 21.62 8.14
CA GLY A 371 1.56 22.43 9.26
C GLY A 371 0.67 22.45 10.51
N GLY A 372 1.03 23.32 11.46
CA GLY A 372 0.27 23.49 12.71
C GLY A 372 -1.02 24.28 12.54
N ILE A 373 -2.00 24.04 13.41
CA ILE A 373 -3.23 24.84 13.47
C ILE A 373 -2.97 26.18 14.17
N THR A 374 -3.53 27.25 13.61
CA THR A 374 -3.40 28.64 14.09
C THR A 374 -4.73 29.22 14.60
N ASN A 375 -5.86 28.70 14.10
CA ASN A 375 -7.20 29.03 14.61
C ASN A 375 -8.06 27.77 14.71
N THR A 376 -8.88 27.71 15.75
CA THR A 376 -9.77 26.58 16.03
C THR A 376 -11.22 26.79 15.60
N LEU A 377 -11.56 27.98 15.06
CA LEU A 377 -12.91 28.41 14.69
C LEU A 377 -13.02 28.70 13.18
N CYS A 378 -14.22 29.06 12.71
CA CYS A 378 -14.46 29.44 11.30
C CYS A 378 -13.78 30.78 10.90
N SER A 379 -13.59 31.69 11.86
CA SER A 379 -13.08 33.04 11.60
C SER A 379 -12.15 33.51 12.72
N PRO A 380 -11.02 34.17 12.42
CA PRO A 380 -10.44 34.31 11.07
C PRO A 380 -10.12 32.96 10.41
N LEU A 381 -9.91 32.97 9.11
CA LEU A 381 -9.57 31.76 8.37
C LEU A 381 -8.21 31.21 8.85
N ASP A 382 -8.09 29.89 8.98
CA ASP A 382 -6.80 29.23 9.26
C ASP A 382 -6.05 28.99 7.95
N THR A 383 -4.87 29.58 7.80
CA THR A 383 -4.15 29.58 6.51
C THR A 383 -3.69 28.20 6.07
N ASN A 384 -3.38 27.31 7.01
CA ASN A 384 -2.94 25.97 6.69
C ASN A 384 -4.13 25.13 6.24
N LEU A 385 -5.25 25.19 6.98
CA LEU A 385 -6.47 24.49 6.58
C LEU A 385 -7.07 25.04 5.28
N ASP A 386 -6.95 26.33 4.97
CA ASP A 386 -7.44 26.87 3.70
C ASP A 386 -6.81 26.20 2.48
N ALA A 387 -5.53 25.86 2.56
CA ALA A 387 -4.80 25.32 1.43
C ALA A 387 -5.25 23.90 1.11
N ILE A 388 -5.68 23.15 2.12
CA ILE A 388 -5.87 21.70 2.04
C ILE A 388 -7.31 21.24 2.21
N GLY A 389 -8.20 22.13 2.67
CA GLY A 389 -9.48 21.71 3.23
C GLY A 389 -10.64 22.65 3.01
N TRP A 390 -11.83 22.05 2.94
CA TRP A 390 -13.11 22.76 2.93
C TRP A 390 -13.78 22.66 4.30
N TYR A 391 -13.97 23.78 4.98
CA TYR A 391 -14.53 23.83 6.33
C TYR A 391 -15.39 25.08 6.52
N CYS A 392 -15.97 25.28 7.70
CA CYS A 392 -16.92 26.39 7.91
C CYS A 392 -16.34 27.80 7.65
N GLY A 393 -15.01 27.94 7.58
CA GLY A 393 -14.35 29.21 7.27
C GLY A 393 -14.32 29.56 5.78
N ASN A 394 -14.46 28.57 4.88
CA ASN A 394 -14.32 28.78 3.43
C ASN A 394 -15.36 28.03 2.57
N ALA A 395 -16.24 27.22 3.17
CA ALA A 395 -17.29 26.47 2.48
C ALA A 395 -18.67 26.67 3.13
N ALA A 396 -19.73 26.40 2.35
CA ALA A 396 -21.12 26.43 2.82
C ALA A 396 -21.93 25.19 2.37
N ALA A 397 -21.26 24.24 1.71
CA ALA A 397 -21.75 22.95 1.22
C ALA A 397 -20.54 22.07 0.91
N THR A 398 -20.77 20.80 0.57
CA THR A 398 -19.75 19.93 -0.03
C THR A 398 -19.22 20.52 -1.33
N MET A 399 -17.96 20.28 -1.62
CA MET A 399 -17.26 20.78 -2.80
C MET A 399 -16.83 19.63 -3.70
N THR A 400 -16.59 19.94 -4.98
CA THR A 400 -16.02 18.97 -5.93
C THR A 400 -14.67 18.47 -5.42
N LYS A 401 -14.42 17.15 -5.54
CA LYS A 401 -13.17 16.52 -5.12
C LYS A 401 -11.92 17.20 -5.71
N GLY A 402 -10.83 17.19 -4.95
CA GLY A 402 -9.50 17.53 -5.44
C GLY A 402 -9.27 19.00 -5.76
N GLN A 403 -10.05 19.90 -5.15
CA GLN A 403 -9.91 21.35 -5.39
C GLN A 403 -8.93 22.06 -4.44
N LYS A 404 -8.33 21.31 -3.51
CA LYS A 404 -7.34 21.75 -2.53
C LYS A 404 -6.05 20.96 -2.69
N ASP A 405 -4.98 21.41 -2.03
CA ASP A 405 -3.67 20.77 -2.14
C ASP A 405 -3.69 19.38 -1.46
N PRO A 406 -3.13 18.32 -2.08
CA PRO A 406 -3.06 17.00 -1.46
C PRO A 406 -1.97 16.94 -0.39
N ASN A 407 -1.91 15.82 0.34
CA ASN A 407 -0.74 15.48 1.16
C ASN A 407 0.38 14.82 0.31
N ASP A 408 1.48 14.43 0.97
CA ASP A 408 2.67 13.85 0.32
C ASP A 408 2.43 12.49 -0.36
N TRP A 409 1.24 11.90 -0.20
CA TRP A 409 0.82 10.65 -0.85
C TRP A 409 -0.33 10.86 -1.86
N ASP A 410 -0.52 12.08 -2.36
CA ASP A 410 -1.56 12.44 -3.32
C ASP A 410 -3.00 12.13 -2.83
N LEU A 411 -3.21 12.15 -1.52
CA LEU A 411 -4.53 12.08 -0.91
C LEU A 411 -5.11 13.49 -0.76
N TYR A 412 -6.28 13.70 -1.32
CA TYR A 412 -7.02 14.95 -1.32
C TYR A 412 -8.14 14.91 -0.28
N ASP A 413 -8.53 16.12 0.15
CA ASP A 413 -9.72 16.35 0.99
C ASP A 413 -9.71 15.57 2.31
N MET A 414 -8.54 15.12 2.78
CA MET A 414 -8.39 14.41 4.07
C MET A 414 -8.71 15.31 5.29
N SER A 415 -8.79 16.63 5.09
CA SER A 415 -9.11 17.62 6.12
C SER A 415 -10.28 18.49 5.65
N GLY A 416 -11.52 18.10 5.96
CA GLY A 416 -12.72 18.85 5.64
C GLY A 416 -13.58 18.16 4.58
N ASN A 417 -14.37 18.95 3.85
CA ASN A 417 -15.37 18.52 2.87
C ASN A 417 -16.45 17.61 3.49
N VAL A 418 -16.19 16.33 3.74
CA VAL A 418 -17.08 15.45 4.51
C VAL A 418 -16.29 14.67 5.57
N TRP A 419 -16.94 14.38 6.70
CA TRP A 419 -16.47 13.34 7.60
C TRP A 419 -16.44 12.01 6.86
N GLU A 420 -15.54 11.12 7.26
CA GLU A 420 -15.38 9.84 6.60
C GLU A 420 -15.56 8.69 7.58
N TRP A 421 -16.42 7.73 7.20
CA TRP A 421 -16.62 6.49 7.94
C TRP A 421 -15.34 5.64 8.00
N ASN A 422 -15.01 5.13 9.18
CA ASN A 422 -14.01 4.09 9.39
C ASN A 422 -14.65 2.75 9.79
N TRP A 423 -13.87 1.68 9.70
CA TRP A 423 -14.26 0.36 10.16
C TRP A 423 -14.52 0.31 11.67
N ASP A 424 -13.62 0.89 12.46
CA ASP A 424 -13.52 0.71 13.91
C ASP A 424 -14.79 1.07 14.67
N TYR A 425 -15.17 0.21 15.61
CA TYR A 425 -16.02 0.65 16.71
C TYR A 425 -15.26 1.66 17.57
N TYR A 426 -15.89 2.81 17.79
CA TYR A 426 -15.27 3.91 18.51
C TYR A 426 -15.02 3.57 19.97
N THR A 427 -13.82 3.90 20.45
CA THR A 427 -13.46 3.93 21.88
C THR A 427 -12.80 5.26 22.23
N ALA A 428 -12.95 5.71 23.48
CA ALA A 428 -12.28 6.93 23.95
C ALA A 428 -10.74 6.77 24.09
N SER A 429 -10.24 5.54 24.07
CA SER A 429 -8.82 5.20 24.22
C SER A 429 -8.49 4.11 23.20
N PRO A 430 -8.19 4.50 21.95
CA PRO A 430 -7.88 3.55 20.89
C PRO A 430 -6.58 2.81 21.22
N ALA A 431 -6.52 1.54 20.83
CA ALA A 431 -5.37 0.69 21.08
C ALA A 431 -4.23 1.01 20.11
N GLY A 432 -3.00 1.00 20.61
CA GLY A 432 -1.81 0.97 19.76
C GLY A 432 -1.37 -0.45 19.43
N GLY A 433 -0.16 -0.57 18.88
CA GLY A 433 0.44 -1.83 18.48
C GLY A 433 0.37 -2.07 16.98
N THR A 434 0.47 -3.34 16.58
CA THR A 434 0.43 -3.75 15.17
C THR A 434 -1.02 -3.94 14.72
N ASP A 435 -1.38 -3.32 13.61
CA ASP A 435 -2.67 -3.46 12.93
C ASP A 435 -3.89 -3.37 13.87
N PRO A 436 -4.08 -2.23 14.57
CA PRO A 436 -5.21 -2.07 15.48
C PRO A 436 -6.55 -1.97 14.73
N GLU A 437 -7.52 -2.80 15.15
CA GLU A 437 -8.85 -2.90 14.52
C GLU A 437 -9.99 -2.21 15.32
N GLY A 438 -9.61 -1.37 16.28
CA GLY A 438 -10.56 -0.77 17.22
C GLY A 438 -11.13 -1.79 18.22
N ALA A 439 -12.28 -1.48 18.82
CA ALA A 439 -12.93 -2.43 19.74
C ALA A 439 -13.66 -3.55 18.98
N GLY A 440 -13.62 -4.77 19.52
CA GLY A 440 -14.37 -5.91 18.94
C GLY A 440 -15.90 -5.78 18.98
N SER A 441 -16.44 -4.77 19.68
CA SER A 441 -17.87 -4.45 19.71
C SER A 441 -18.09 -2.99 20.14
N GLY A 442 -19.15 -2.36 19.67
CA GLY A 442 -19.53 -1.01 20.08
C GLY A 442 -20.92 -0.62 19.59
N THR A 443 -21.32 0.62 19.91
CA THR A 443 -22.60 1.19 19.44
C THR A 443 -22.41 2.17 18.29
N ASN A 444 -21.25 2.81 18.22
CA ASN A 444 -20.90 3.85 17.25
C ASN A 444 -19.59 3.47 16.56
N HIS A 445 -19.42 3.92 15.33
CA HIS A 445 -18.17 3.80 14.59
C HIS A 445 -17.39 5.11 14.64
N SER A 446 -16.07 4.99 14.50
CA SER A 446 -15.20 6.16 14.34
C SER A 446 -15.47 6.83 13.00
N VAL A 447 -15.40 8.16 12.99
CA VAL A 447 -15.34 8.96 11.77
C VAL A 447 -14.27 10.03 11.90
N ARG A 448 -13.67 10.39 10.76
CA ARG A 448 -12.47 11.25 10.70
C ARG A 448 -12.57 12.35 9.63
N GLY A 449 -11.69 13.34 9.70
CA GLY A 449 -11.49 14.34 8.65
C GLY A 449 -12.15 15.70 8.84
N GLY A 450 -13.22 15.82 9.64
CA GLY A 450 -14.00 17.06 9.68
C GLY A 450 -14.85 17.23 8.42
N SER A 451 -15.56 18.34 8.28
CA SER A 451 -16.39 18.58 7.09
C SER A 451 -16.49 20.06 6.72
N TRP A 452 -17.16 20.35 5.61
CA TRP A 452 -17.48 21.71 5.15
C TRP A 452 -18.20 22.57 6.21
N TYR A 453 -18.89 21.94 7.17
CA TYR A 453 -19.66 22.62 8.21
C TYR A 453 -18.88 22.82 9.52
N ASP A 454 -17.78 22.09 9.71
CA ASP A 454 -17.14 22.00 11.02
C ASP A 454 -16.08 23.08 11.26
N LEU A 455 -15.85 23.35 12.54
CA LEU A 455 -14.77 24.22 13.00
C LEU A 455 -13.40 23.64 12.62
N ALA A 456 -12.41 24.51 12.41
CA ALA A 456 -11.06 24.11 12.02
C ALA A 456 -10.42 23.04 12.92
N ARG A 457 -10.74 23.03 14.23
CA ARG A 457 -10.23 22.02 15.17
C ARG A 457 -10.67 20.59 14.87
N TYR A 458 -11.78 20.40 14.14
CA TYR A 458 -12.29 19.09 13.77
C TYR A 458 -11.65 18.52 12.50
N ALA A 459 -10.99 19.37 11.70
CA ALA A 459 -10.28 18.95 10.49
C ALA A 459 -8.80 18.57 10.74
N ARG A 460 -8.37 18.55 12.01
CA ARG A 460 -7.01 18.12 12.37
C ARG A 460 -6.85 16.62 12.13
N SER A 461 -5.64 16.18 11.81
CA SER A 461 -5.33 14.78 11.53
C SER A 461 -5.73 13.82 12.65
N ALA A 462 -5.60 14.24 13.92
CA ALA A 462 -5.97 13.43 15.09
C ALA A 462 -7.43 13.58 15.54
N ALA A 463 -8.17 14.56 14.99
CA ALA A 463 -9.53 14.82 15.42
C ALA A 463 -10.44 13.65 15.03
N ARG A 464 -11.24 13.22 15.99
CA ARG A 464 -12.07 12.02 15.87
C ARG A 464 -13.38 12.18 16.62
N ILE A 465 -14.46 11.72 16.02
CA ILE A 465 -15.78 11.67 16.64
C ILE A 465 -16.39 10.27 16.44
N SER A 466 -17.50 10.02 17.12
CA SER A 466 -18.23 8.76 16.99
C SER A 466 -19.62 9.04 16.45
N ILE A 467 -20.08 8.26 15.47
CA ILE A 467 -21.43 8.37 14.92
C ILE A 467 -22.10 6.99 14.93
N ALA A 468 -23.40 6.95 15.23
CA ALA A 468 -24.18 5.72 15.17
C ALA A 468 -24.27 5.21 13.72
N PRO A 469 -24.11 3.90 13.46
CA PRO A 469 -23.95 3.36 12.11
C PRO A 469 -25.14 3.59 11.18
N ASP A 470 -26.33 3.88 11.72
CA ASP A 470 -27.56 4.18 10.99
C ASP A 470 -27.77 5.69 10.71
N SER A 471 -26.82 6.53 11.12
CA SER A 471 -26.89 7.98 10.93
C SER A 471 -26.70 8.35 9.47
N HIS A 472 -27.45 9.36 9.01
CA HIS A 472 -27.34 9.94 7.67
C HIS A 472 -27.17 11.45 7.84
N SER A 473 -26.03 11.99 7.41
CA SER A 473 -25.74 13.41 7.54
C SER A 473 -25.20 13.97 6.23
N ASN A 474 -25.48 15.25 5.95
CA ASN A 474 -25.10 15.91 4.70
C ASN A 474 -23.62 16.37 4.65
N ASN A 475 -22.83 15.87 5.58
CA ASN A 475 -21.44 16.19 5.77
C ASN A 475 -20.66 14.94 6.19
N LEU A 476 -21.18 13.76 5.86
CA LEU A 476 -20.62 12.45 6.22
C LEU A 476 -20.68 11.53 4.99
N GLY A 477 -19.51 11.15 4.51
CA GLY A 477 -19.26 10.22 3.42
C GLY A 477 -18.21 9.18 3.83
N PHE A 478 -17.38 8.74 2.89
CA PHE A 478 -16.35 7.73 3.10
C PHE A 478 -15.38 7.66 1.93
N ARG A 479 -14.24 7.01 2.15
CA ARG A 479 -13.32 6.55 1.11
C ARG A 479 -13.00 5.07 1.27
N LEU A 480 -12.51 4.45 0.21
CA LEU A 480 -12.16 3.04 0.19
C LEU A 480 -10.65 2.82 0.35
N VAL A 481 -10.30 1.68 0.90
CA VAL A 481 -8.95 1.11 0.87
C VAL A 481 -8.98 -0.37 0.50
N ARG A 482 -7.84 -0.90 0.08
CA ARG A 482 -7.60 -2.34 -0.08
C ARG A 482 -6.17 -2.68 0.36
N THR A 483 -6.00 -3.81 1.05
CA THR A 483 -4.68 -4.31 1.44
C THR A 483 -3.93 -4.81 0.20
N ILE A 484 -2.67 -4.39 0.03
CA ILE A 484 -1.75 -4.89 -0.99
C ILE A 484 -0.75 -5.84 -0.30
N PRO A 485 -0.80 -7.16 -0.60
CA PRO A 485 0.08 -8.17 0.00
C PRO A 485 1.57 -7.99 -0.31
#